data_AF-W6R9P1-F1
#
_entry.id   AF-W6R9P1-F1
#
_cell.length_a   1.000
_cell.length_b   1.000
_cell.length_c   1.000
_cell.angle_alpha   90.00
_cell.angle_beta   90.00
_cell.angle_gamma   90.00
#
_symmetry.space_group_name_H-M   'P 1'
#
loop_
_entity.id
_entity.type
_entity.pdbx_description
1 polymer ?
#
loop_
_entity_poly.entity_id
_entity_poly.type
_entity_poly.pdbx_seq_one_letter_code
_entity_poly.pdbx_strand_id
1 'polypeptide(L)'
;MRGQSSLLSGFDFRDWLLAHDPALSRLRVASRVTLTIALSFGALLAIHHLLFPLPTAAYGLGIVLSIEGAVAVKDKGSASQLVTRLFGCAASVCVVGLAAALEANRSVSDAAFLLIIFLAAAGRVFGPRGHAIGMFAFTSYFMGAYFRPSIAELPLIAIGPVAPALIGHVVRSLVLPDDWRRDLLRSLESVRGRINQILFKIAALASVGRMTDKDAQELRQLEERLKEVVLMAEGFRDHRRECSMPARSPPPSWLSACSTLTLPPRARLYSVRKACRRLLSFTPSSREIPSPGRR
;
A
#
# COMPACT_ATOMS: atom_id res chain seq x y z
N MET A 1 -24.63 -43.01 10.49
CA MET A 1 -24.88 -41.85 9.61
C MET A 1 -25.76 -40.83 10.31
N ARG A 2 -25.19 -39.67 10.67
CA ARG A 2 -25.80 -38.33 10.89
C ARG A 2 -25.13 -37.62 12.06
N GLY A 3 -24.60 -36.43 11.78
CA GLY A 3 -24.75 -35.29 12.68
C GLY A 3 -23.57 -34.85 13.53
N GLN A 4 -22.36 -34.70 12.98
CA GLN A 4 -21.33 -33.83 13.57
C GLN A 4 -20.48 -33.18 12.48
N SER A 5 -21.00 -32.16 11.80
CA SER A 5 -20.22 -31.45 10.76
C SER A 5 -20.41 -29.93 10.73
N SER A 6 -21.04 -29.32 11.73
CA SER A 6 -21.35 -27.88 11.69
C SER A 6 -20.73 -27.02 12.80
N LEU A 7 -20.05 -27.58 13.80
CA LEU A 7 -19.48 -26.79 14.92
C LEU A 7 -17.95 -26.65 14.93
N LEU A 8 -17.22 -27.39 14.09
CA LEU A 8 -15.74 -27.36 14.05
C LEU A 8 -15.16 -26.34 13.07
N SER A 9 -15.91 -25.90 12.07
CA SER A 9 -15.41 -24.97 11.04
C SER A 9 -15.07 -23.58 11.58
N GLY A 10 -15.78 -23.11 12.62
CA GLY A 10 -15.60 -21.75 13.16
C GLY A 10 -14.32 -21.59 13.99
N PHE A 11 -13.93 -22.63 14.73
CA PHE A 11 -12.68 -22.63 15.50
C PHE A 11 -11.48 -22.86 14.58
N ASP A 12 -11.58 -23.77 13.62
CA ASP A 12 -10.49 -24.07 12.69
C ASP A 12 -10.18 -22.88 11.75
N PHE A 13 -11.21 -22.20 11.25
CA PHE A 13 -11.04 -20.99 10.45
C PHE A 13 -10.46 -19.83 11.26
N ARG A 14 -10.92 -19.62 12.50
CA ARG A 14 -10.42 -18.57 13.38
C ARG A 14 -8.96 -18.83 13.77
N ASP A 15 -8.61 -20.07 14.08
CA ASP A 15 -7.25 -20.47 14.44
C ASP A 15 -6.30 -20.39 13.24
N TRP A 16 -6.77 -20.78 12.05
CA TRP A 16 -6.06 -20.56 10.78
C TRP A 16 -5.84 -19.07 10.48
N LEU A 17 -6.84 -18.22 10.75
CA LEU A 17 -6.73 -16.77 10.58
C LEU A 17 -5.73 -16.14 11.56
N LEU A 18 -5.80 -16.52 12.83
CA LEU A 18 -4.90 -16.03 13.88
C LEU A 18 -3.47 -16.56 13.69
N ALA A 19 -3.29 -17.70 13.02
CA ALA A 19 -1.99 -18.21 12.62
C ALA A 19 -1.31 -17.31 11.57
N HIS A 20 -2.06 -16.85 10.55
CA HIS A 20 -1.54 -16.02 9.44
C HIS A 20 -1.51 -14.51 9.74
N ASP A 21 -2.45 -14.00 10.55
CA ASP A 21 -2.52 -12.59 10.94
C ASP A 21 -2.91 -12.45 12.42
N PRO A 22 -1.95 -12.61 13.35
CA PRO A 22 -2.21 -12.62 14.79
C PRO A 22 -2.81 -11.33 15.34
N ALA A 23 -2.65 -10.21 14.63
CA ALA A 23 -3.21 -8.93 15.02
C ALA A 23 -4.52 -8.59 14.28
N LEU A 24 -4.98 -9.46 13.36
CA LEU A 24 -6.09 -9.21 12.41
C LEU A 24 -5.94 -7.89 11.65
N SER A 25 -4.72 -7.38 11.57
CA SER A 25 -4.41 -6.05 11.07
C SER A 25 -4.50 -6.00 9.55
N ARG A 26 -4.03 -7.05 8.87
CA ARG A 26 -4.15 -7.24 7.43
C ARG A 26 -5.58 -7.54 7.04
N LEU A 27 -6.29 -8.36 7.82
CA LEU A 27 -7.72 -8.62 7.60
C LEU A 27 -8.53 -7.33 7.73
N ARG A 28 -8.23 -6.49 8.72
CA ARG A 28 -8.89 -5.19 8.88
C ARG A 28 -8.63 -4.27 7.70
N VAL A 29 -7.38 -4.19 7.22
CA VAL A 29 -7.07 -3.40 6.03
C VAL A 29 -7.82 -3.94 4.82
N ALA A 30 -7.79 -5.25 4.58
CA ALA A 30 -8.50 -5.89 3.47
C ALA A 30 -10.02 -5.65 3.53
N SER A 31 -10.65 -5.92 4.68
CA SER A 31 -12.09 -5.69 4.88
C SER A 31 -12.47 -4.23 4.70
N ARG A 32 -11.64 -3.28 5.14
CA ARG A 32 -11.85 -1.85 4.91
C ARG A 32 -11.83 -1.51 3.43
N VAL A 33 -10.87 -2.03 2.66
CA VAL A 33 -10.80 -1.82 1.21
C VAL A 33 -12.03 -2.44 0.53
N THR A 34 -12.36 -3.69 0.85
CA THR A 34 -13.53 -4.38 0.30
C THR A 34 -14.82 -3.64 0.62
N LEU A 35 -14.99 -3.17 1.85
CA LEU A 35 -16.16 -2.40 2.25
C LEU A 35 -16.24 -1.05 1.52
N THR A 36 -15.09 -0.38 1.34
CA THR A 36 -15.02 0.87 0.58
C THR A 36 -15.43 0.64 -0.87
N ILE A 37 -14.94 -0.42 -1.51
CA ILE A 37 -15.33 -0.79 -2.89
C ILE A 37 -16.83 -1.09 -2.96
N ALA A 38 -17.34 -1.94 -2.06
CA ALA A 38 -18.75 -2.35 -2.05
C ALA A 38 -19.69 -1.15 -1.85
N LEU A 39 -19.39 -0.29 -0.88
CA LEU A 39 -20.19 0.91 -0.62
C LEU A 39 -20.07 1.93 -1.76
N SER A 40 -18.88 2.11 -2.35
CA SER A 40 -18.69 3.03 -3.47
C SER A 40 -19.44 2.58 -4.71
N PHE A 41 -19.34 1.29 -5.04
CA PHE A 41 -20.07 0.70 -6.16
C PHE A 41 -21.58 0.74 -5.91
N GLY A 42 -22.02 0.39 -4.70
CA GLY A 42 -23.43 0.49 -4.30
C GLY A 42 -23.99 1.90 -4.37
N ALA A 43 -23.20 2.92 -3.97
CA ALA A 43 -23.58 4.31 -4.10
C ALA A 43 -23.69 4.76 -5.56
N LEU A 44 -22.74 4.34 -6.42
CA LEU A 44 -22.81 4.62 -7.86
C LEU A 44 -24.04 3.95 -8.51
N LEU A 45 -24.35 2.70 -8.15
CA LEU A 45 -25.57 2.02 -8.60
C LEU A 45 -26.83 2.74 -8.11
N ALA A 46 -26.86 3.16 -6.84
CA ALA A 46 -27.98 3.91 -6.29
C ALA A 46 -28.19 5.22 -7.06
N ILE A 47 -27.13 5.99 -7.33
CA ILE A 47 -27.20 7.22 -8.13
C ILE A 47 -27.70 6.91 -9.55
N HIS A 48 -27.23 5.81 -10.15
CA HIS A 48 -27.63 5.41 -11.50
C HIS A 48 -29.12 5.09 -11.60
N HIS A 49 -29.66 4.37 -10.62
CA HIS A 49 -31.07 3.98 -10.61
C HIS A 49 -32.02 5.08 -10.12
N LEU A 50 -31.57 5.96 -9.22
CA LEU A 50 -32.42 6.96 -8.57
C LEU A 50 -32.37 8.35 -9.23
N LEU A 51 -31.24 8.74 -9.84
CA LEU A 51 -31.05 10.09 -10.37
C LEU A 51 -30.91 10.11 -11.89
N PHE A 52 -29.82 9.54 -12.43
CA PHE A 52 -29.52 9.59 -13.87
C PHE A 52 -28.54 8.49 -14.26
N PRO A 53 -28.60 7.99 -15.51
CA PRO A 53 -27.73 6.92 -15.97
C PRO A 53 -26.26 7.39 -16.01
N LEU A 54 -25.45 6.83 -15.12
CA LEU A 54 -23.99 7.01 -15.12
C LEU A 54 -23.30 6.22 -16.25
N PRO A 55 -22.29 6.81 -16.91
CA PRO A 55 -21.47 6.11 -17.91
C PRO A 55 -20.57 5.04 -17.27
N THR A 56 -20.21 4.02 -18.04
CA THR A 56 -19.35 2.89 -17.60
C THR A 56 -18.00 3.36 -17.02
N ALA A 57 -17.44 4.44 -17.59
CA ALA A 57 -16.22 5.07 -17.11
C ALA A 57 -16.30 5.51 -15.63
N ALA A 58 -17.45 5.98 -15.16
CA ALA A 58 -17.65 6.42 -13.77
C ALA A 58 -17.51 5.23 -12.80
N TYR A 59 -18.04 4.07 -13.16
CA TYR A 59 -17.92 2.83 -12.37
C TYR A 59 -16.48 2.31 -12.35
N GLY A 60 -15.84 2.29 -13.51
CA GLY A 60 -14.43 1.88 -13.63
C GLY A 60 -13.53 2.73 -12.74
N LEU A 61 -13.67 4.06 -12.83
CA LEU A 61 -12.96 4.99 -11.95
C LEU A 61 -13.33 4.79 -10.48
N GLY A 62 -14.61 4.61 -10.16
CA GLY A 62 -15.07 4.38 -8.79
C GLY A 62 -14.41 3.19 -8.11
N ILE A 63 -14.35 2.05 -8.80
CA ILE A 63 -13.73 0.82 -8.29
C ILE A 63 -12.22 1.01 -8.15
N VAL A 64 -11.54 1.46 -9.21
CA VAL A 64 -10.09 1.55 -9.22
C VAL A 64 -9.59 2.61 -8.24
N LEU A 65 -10.27 3.75 -8.13
CA LEU A 65 -9.91 4.80 -7.17
C LEU A 65 -10.25 4.45 -5.71
N SER A 66 -11.20 3.54 -5.47
CA SER A 66 -11.40 2.95 -4.14
C SER A 66 -10.15 2.18 -3.68
N ILE A 67 -9.52 1.43 -4.60
CA ILE A 67 -8.31 0.64 -4.32
C ILE A 67 -7.11 1.57 -4.16
N GLU A 68 -6.89 2.46 -5.12
CA GLU A 68 -5.81 3.47 -5.09
C GLU A 68 -5.89 4.34 -3.84
N GLY A 69 -7.08 4.79 -3.45
CA GLY A 69 -7.31 5.59 -2.25
C GLY A 69 -6.93 4.88 -0.94
N ALA A 70 -6.84 3.56 -0.94
CA ALA A 70 -6.37 2.77 0.19
C ALA A 70 -4.87 2.49 0.16
N VAL A 71 -4.31 2.26 -1.03
CA VAL A 71 -2.91 1.84 -1.21
C VAL A 71 -1.95 3.01 -1.37
N ALA A 72 -2.33 4.02 -2.14
CA ALA A 72 -1.45 5.13 -2.50
C ALA A 72 -1.44 6.26 -1.46
N VAL A 73 -2.59 6.50 -0.80
CA VAL A 73 -2.74 7.57 0.20
C VAL A 73 -2.21 7.11 1.56
N LYS A 74 -0.99 7.56 1.88
CA LYS A 74 -0.25 7.19 3.11
C LYS A 74 0.05 8.37 4.03
N ASP A 75 -0.72 9.46 3.93
CA ASP A 75 -0.52 10.65 4.77
C ASP A 75 -0.71 10.38 6.27
N LYS A 76 0.01 11.17 7.07
CA LYS A 76 -0.16 11.19 8.53
C LYS A 76 -1.40 12.01 8.89
N GLY A 77 -2.35 11.36 9.57
CA GLY A 77 -3.59 11.96 10.05
C GLY A 77 -4.75 11.89 9.05
N SER A 78 -5.97 11.76 9.57
CA SER A 78 -7.20 11.57 8.78
C SER A 78 -7.52 12.77 7.87
N ALA A 79 -7.32 14.00 8.36
CA ALA A 79 -7.55 15.23 7.59
C ALA A 79 -6.59 15.37 6.40
N SER A 80 -5.29 15.11 6.61
CA SER A 80 -4.29 15.12 5.53
C SER A 80 -4.61 14.09 4.44
N GLN A 81 -5.04 12.89 4.84
CA GLN A 81 -5.44 11.85 3.89
C GLN A 81 -6.67 12.28 3.05
N LEU A 82 -7.64 12.96 3.67
CA LEU A 82 -8.78 13.50 2.94
C LEU A 82 -8.34 14.54 1.91
N VAL A 83 -7.49 15.49 2.32
CA VAL A 83 -6.96 16.53 1.43
C VAL A 83 -6.24 15.90 0.23
N THR A 84 -5.37 14.92 0.46
CA THR A 84 -4.67 14.21 -0.63
C THR A 84 -5.63 13.46 -1.55
N ARG A 85 -6.68 12.84 -1.02
CA ARG A 85 -7.73 12.20 -1.84
C ARG A 85 -8.48 13.21 -2.69
N LEU A 86 -8.83 14.37 -2.13
CA LEU A 86 -9.53 15.42 -2.87
C LEU A 86 -8.64 15.99 -3.99
N PHE A 87 -7.35 16.22 -3.72
CA PHE A 87 -6.40 16.59 -4.77
C PHE A 87 -6.23 15.50 -5.83
N GLY A 88 -6.18 14.23 -5.41
CA GLY A 88 -6.17 13.09 -6.33
C GLY A 88 -7.43 13.01 -7.19
N CYS A 89 -8.61 13.32 -6.63
CA CYS A 89 -9.86 13.39 -7.38
C CYS A 89 -9.87 14.55 -8.37
N ALA A 90 -9.42 15.74 -7.95
CA ALA A 90 -9.29 16.87 -8.85
C ALA A 90 -8.34 16.54 -10.02
N ALA A 91 -7.18 15.95 -9.72
CA ALA A 91 -6.24 15.50 -10.73
C ALA A 91 -6.87 14.46 -11.67
N SER A 92 -7.61 13.49 -11.12
CA SER A 92 -8.35 12.46 -11.88
C SER A 92 -9.35 13.07 -12.88
N VAL A 93 -10.18 14.01 -12.44
CA VAL A 93 -11.16 14.69 -13.30
C VAL A 93 -10.45 15.50 -14.39
N CYS A 94 -9.38 16.22 -14.05
CA CYS A 94 -8.60 16.99 -15.01
C CYS A 94 -7.98 16.11 -16.11
N VAL A 95 -7.35 14.99 -15.74
CA VAL A 95 -6.68 14.11 -16.72
C VAL A 95 -7.67 13.29 -17.54
N VAL A 96 -8.84 12.94 -16.99
CA VAL A 96 -9.93 12.31 -17.77
C VAL A 96 -10.51 13.30 -18.76
N GLY A 97 -10.73 14.56 -18.35
CA GLY A 97 -11.13 15.63 -19.26
C GLY A 97 -10.11 15.88 -20.36
N LEU A 98 -8.82 15.84 -20.04
CA LEU A 98 -7.75 15.91 -21.02
C LEU A 98 -7.80 14.71 -21.99
N ALA A 99 -8.01 13.49 -21.49
CA ALA A 99 -8.13 12.30 -22.34
C ALA A 99 -9.34 12.40 -23.31
N ALA A 100 -10.49 12.88 -22.82
CA ALA A 100 -11.68 13.12 -23.64
C ALA A 100 -11.43 14.20 -24.71
N ALA A 101 -10.78 15.30 -24.35
CA ALA A 101 -10.45 16.38 -25.29
C ALA A 101 -9.45 15.95 -26.39
N LEU A 102 -8.53 15.04 -26.06
CA LEU A 102 -7.52 14.54 -27.00
C LEU A 102 -7.97 13.30 -27.78
N GLU A 103 -9.22 12.85 -27.63
CA GLU A 103 -9.75 11.65 -28.28
C GLU A 103 -9.58 11.70 -29.82
N ALA A 104 -9.82 12.86 -30.43
CA ALA A 104 -9.72 13.04 -31.87
C ALA A 104 -8.29 12.83 -32.42
N ASN A 105 -7.26 12.99 -31.60
CA ASN A 105 -5.86 12.90 -31.99
C ASN A 105 -5.11 11.87 -31.12
N ARG A 106 -5.26 10.59 -31.44
CA ARG A 106 -4.69 9.47 -30.67
C ARG A 106 -3.19 9.61 -30.41
N SER A 107 -2.40 10.06 -31.39
CA SER A 107 -0.95 10.26 -31.25
C SER A 107 -0.60 11.35 -30.21
N VAL A 108 -1.42 12.41 -30.16
CA VAL A 108 -1.24 13.49 -29.17
C VAL A 108 -1.67 13.00 -27.79
N SER A 109 -2.73 12.20 -27.71
CA SER A 109 -3.14 11.53 -26.47
C SER A 109 -2.04 10.62 -25.92
N ASP A 110 -1.37 9.83 -26.75
CA ASP A 110 -0.27 8.97 -26.29
C ASP A 110 0.92 9.78 -25.78
N ALA A 111 1.26 10.90 -26.43
CA ALA A 111 2.29 11.82 -25.94
C ALA A 111 1.91 12.46 -24.60
N ALA A 112 0.64 12.87 -24.44
CA ALA A 112 0.13 13.39 -23.18
C ALA A 112 0.14 12.34 -22.07
N PHE A 113 -0.18 11.08 -22.38
CA PHE A 113 -0.09 9.98 -21.43
C PHE A 113 1.34 9.76 -20.93
N LEU A 114 2.31 9.75 -21.85
CA LEU A 114 3.73 9.65 -21.50
C LEU A 114 4.18 10.82 -20.62
N LEU A 115 3.71 12.04 -20.91
CA LEU A 115 3.97 13.20 -20.07
C LEU A 115 3.39 13.02 -18.66
N ILE A 116 2.16 12.52 -18.53
CA ILE A 116 1.53 12.25 -17.23
C ILE A 116 2.29 11.17 -16.46
N ILE A 117 2.74 10.11 -17.12
CA ILE A 117 3.58 9.07 -16.50
C ILE A 117 4.88 9.69 -15.96
N PHE A 118 5.54 10.53 -16.76
CA PHE A 118 6.75 11.22 -16.36
C PHE A 118 6.52 12.12 -15.15
N LEU A 119 5.45 12.93 -15.16
CA LEU A 119 5.07 13.80 -14.05
C LEU A 119 4.69 13.01 -12.79
N ALA A 120 3.97 11.89 -12.92
CA ALA A 120 3.63 11.01 -11.82
C ALA A 120 4.86 10.35 -11.21
N ALA A 121 5.84 9.95 -12.03
CA ALA A 121 7.11 9.41 -11.57
C ALA A 121 7.97 10.48 -10.87
N ALA A 122 8.09 11.67 -11.48
CA ALA A 122 8.81 12.81 -10.88
C ALA A 122 8.15 13.28 -9.58
N GLY A 123 6.82 13.21 -9.50
CA GLY A 123 6.02 13.56 -8.33
C GLY A 123 6.36 12.75 -7.08
N ARG A 124 6.94 11.55 -7.23
CA ARG A 124 7.37 10.71 -6.09
C ARG A 124 8.43 11.38 -5.22
N VAL A 125 9.19 12.34 -5.76
CA VAL A 125 10.20 13.10 -5.01
C VAL A 125 9.56 13.97 -3.92
N PHE A 126 8.29 14.37 -4.07
CA PHE A 126 7.54 15.13 -3.07
C PHE A 126 6.94 14.26 -1.94
N GLY A 127 7.37 13.00 -1.84
CA GLY A 127 6.96 12.09 -0.78
C GLY A 127 5.58 11.46 -1.02
N PRO A 128 4.88 11.03 0.07
CA PRO A 128 3.65 10.25 -0.03
C PRO A 128 2.52 10.93 -0.82
N ARG A 129 2.40 12.26 -0.70
CA ARG A 129 1.35 13.04 -1.39
C ARG A 129 1.54 13.08 -2.90
N GLY A 130 2.76 13.38 -3.33
CA GLY A 130 3.09 13.42 -4.76
C GLY A 130 2.97 12.05 -5.41
N HIS A 131 3.37 10.98 -4.69
CA HIS A 131 3.12 9.61 -5.14
C HIS A 131 1.63 9.31 -5.32
N ALA A 132 0.79 9.65 -4.33
CA ALA A 132 -0.65 9.41 -4.39
C ALA A 132 -1.31 10.16 -5.54
N ILE A 133 -1.08 11.47 -5.66
CA ILE A 133 -1.66 12.29 -6.73
C ILE A 133 -1.21 11.78 -8.11
N GLY A 134 0.05 11.40 -8.24
CA GLY A 134 0.58 10.83 -9.47
C GLY A 134 -0.09 9.51 -9.87
N MET A 135 -0.33 8.61 -8.92
CA MET A 135 -1.03 7.35 -9.17
C MET A 135 -2.49 7.59 -9.56
N PHE A 136 -3.20 8.48 -8.87
CA PHE A 136 -4.56 8.88 -9.24
C PHE A 136 -4.61 9.45 -10.67
N ALA A 137 -3.69 10.34 -11.02
CA ALA A 137 -3.61 10.93 -12.35
C ALA A 137 -3.30 9.89 -13.45
N PHE A 138 -2.27 9.07 -13.25
CA PHE A 138 -1.89 8.02 -14.19
C PHE A 138 -3.05 7.05 -14.46
N THR A 139 -3.61 6.50 -13.39
CA THR A 139 -4.67 5.50 -13.47
C THR A 139 -5.95 6.09 -14.08
N SER A 140 -6.28 7.33 -13.74
CA SER A 140 -7.47 7.98 -14.30
C SER A 140 -7.32 8.35 -15.76
N TYR A 141 -6.15 8.82 -16.20
CA TYR A 141 -5.91 9.06 -17.62
C TYR A 141 -6.03 7.76 -18.42
N PHE A 142 -5.44 6.67 -17.92
CA PHE A 142 -5.55 5.36 -18.56
C PHE A 142 -7.02 4.93 -18.73
N MET A 143 -7.83 5.12 -17.69
CA MET A 143 -9.27 4.83 -17.76
C MET A 143 -10.00 5.75 -18.74
N GLY A 144 -9.68 7.05 -18.76
CA GLY A 144 -10.22 7.98 -19.74
C GLY A 144 -9.89 7.59 -21.18
N ALA A 145 -8.64 7.23 -21.45
CA ALA A 145 -8.20 6.78 -22.78
C ALA A 145 -8.80 5.41 -23.18
N TYR A 146 -9.06 4.54 -22.20
CA TYR A 146 -9.68 3.24 -22.43
C TYR A 146 -11.18 3.35 -22.74
N PHE A 147 -11.92 4.09 -21.93
CA PHE A 147 -13.38 4.23 -22.08
C PHE A 147 -13.80 5.26 -23.14
N ARG A 148 -12.91 6.20 -23.50
CA ARG A 148 -13.16 7.26 -24.48
C ARG A 148 -14.49 8.00 -24.23
N PRO A 149 -14.65 8.60 -23.04
CA PRO A 149 -15.88 9.28 -22.72
C PRO A 149 -16.05 10.56 -23.52
N SER A 150 -17.30 10.95 -23.78
CA SER A 150 -17.58 12.26 -24.36
C SER A 150 -17.33 13.37 -23.36
N ILE A 151 -16.92 14.56 -23.83
CA ILE A 151 -16.75 15.76 -23.00
C ILE A 151 -18.05 16.12 -22.26
N ALA A 152 -19.20 15.87 -22.87
CA ALA A 152 -20.50 16.12 -22.26
C ALA A 152 -20.78 15.25 -21.02
N GLU A 153 -20.12 14.10 -20.92
CA GLU A 153 -20.30 13.14 -19.82
C GLU A 153 -19.36 13.42 -18.63
N LEU A 154 -18.42 14.37 -18.75
CA LEU A 154 -17.44 14.67 -17.71
C LEU A 154 -18.06 14.98 -16.33
N PRO A 155 -19.16 15.75 -16.22
CA PRO A 155 -19.81 15.98 -14.93
C PRO A 155 -20.30 14.68 -14.27
N LEU A 156 -20.80 13.72 -15.06
CA LEU A 156 -21.25 12.41 -14.59
C LEU A 156 -20.05 11.53 -14.20
N ILE A 157 -18.98 11.59 -14.97
CA ILE A 157 -17.76 10.82 -14.71
C ILE A 157 -17.06 11.30 -13.45
N ALA A 158 -17.13 12.59 -13.13
CA ALA A 158 -16.58 13.16 -11.91
C ALA A 158 -17.18 12.56 -10.62
N ILE A 159 -18.40 12.00 -10.69
CA ILE A 159 -19.01 11.27 -9.57
C ILE A 159 -18.18 10.01 -9.24
N GLY A 160 -17.58 9.38 -10.25
CA GLY A 160 -16.75 8.19 -10.14
C GLY A 160 -15.57 8.38 -9.17
N PRO A 161 -14.72 9.40 -9.31
CA PRO A 161 -13.67 9.72 -8.33
C PRO A 161 -14.18 10.27 -6.99
N VAL A 162 -15.24 11.08 -6.99
CA VAL A 162 -15.73 11.76 -5.77
C VAL A 162 -16.36 10.79 -4.78
N ALA A 163 -17.23 9.88 -5.25
CA ALA A 163 -17.90 8.90 -4.40
C ALA A 163 -16.93 8.06 -3.55
N PRO A 164 -15.92 7.36 -4.11
CA PRO A 164 -14.99 6.54 -3.33
C PRO A 164 -14.06 7.37 -2.44
N ALA A 165 -13.76 8.62 -2.79
CA ALA A 165 -12.97 9.48 -1.90
C ALA A 165 -13.73 9.83 -0.62
N LEU A 166 -15.02 10.17 -0.73
CA LEU A 166 -15.89 10.45 0.41
C LEU A 166 -16.20 9.18 1.19
N ILE A 167 -16.61 8.11 0.52
CA ILE A 167 -16.96 6.82 1.14
C ILE A 167 -15.73 6.21 1.82
N GLY A 168 -14.57 6.22 1.17
CA GLY A 168 -13.31 5.76 1.77
C GLY A 168 -12.89 6.58 2.98
N HIS A 169 -13.20 7.89 3.01
CA HIS A 169 -13.01 8.70 4.20
C HIS A 169 -13.98 8.32 5.33
N VAL A 170 -15.27 8.15 5.03
CA VAL A 170 -16.31 7.75 5.99
C VAL A 170 -16.03 6.36 6.57
N VAL A 171 -15.71 5.39 5.71
CA VAL A 171 -15.39 4.01 6.14
C VAL A 171 -14.17 3.99 7.07
N ARG A 172 -13.13 4.78 6.76
CA ARG A 172 -11.92 4.86 7.60
C ARG A 172 -12.12 5.69 8.88
N SER A 173 -13.05 6.64 8.91
CA SER A 173 -13.28 7.49 10.08
C SER A 173 -14.34 6.94 11.04
N LEU A 174 -15.41 6.35 10.52
CA LEU A 174 -16.56 5.90 11.31
C LEU A 174 -16.65 4.38 11.46
N VAL A 175 -16.50 3.61 10.36
CA VAL A 175 -16.79 2.16 10.40
C VAL A 175 -15.61 1.36 10.95
N LEU A 176 -14.41 1.61 10.45
CA LEU A 176 -13.17 0.96 10.86
C LEU A 176 -12.08 2.00 11.15
N PRO A 177 -12.19 2.75 12.27
CA PRO A 177 -11.22 3.79 12.66
C PRO A 177 -9.77 3.29 12.62
N ASP A 178 -8.87 4.11 12.06
CA ASP A 178 -7.42 3.86 12.09
C ASP A 178 -6.85 4.27 13.46
N ASP A 179 -6.76 3.30 14.36
CA ASP A 179 -6.16 3.47 15.68
C ASP A 179 -4.83 2.73 15.77
N TRP A 180 -3.77 3.37 15.27
CA TRP A 180 -2.40 2.84 15.33
C TRP A 180 -1.97 2.42 16.75
N ARG A 181 -2.48 3.08 17.79
CA ARG A 181 -2.23 2.72 19.20
C ARG A 181 -2.85 1.37 19.55
N ARG A 182 -4.09 1.12 19.12
CA ARG A 182 -4.78 -0.14 19.41
C ARG A 182 -4.13 -1.28 18.64
N ASP A 183 -3.69 -1.03 17.40
CA ASP A 183 -3.01 -2.04 16.59
C ASP A 183 -1.62 -2.38 17.15
N LEU A 184 -0.87 -1.38 17.65
CA LEU A 184 0.41 -1.60 18.33
C LEU A 184 0.24 -2.39 19.64
N LEU A 185 -0.74 -2.02 20.48
CA LEU A 185 -1.01 -2.73 21.73
C LEU A 185 -1.40 -4.19 21.46
N ARG A 186 -2.22 -4.45 20.44
CA ARG A 186 -2.57 -5.81 20.02
C ARG A 186 -1.39 -6.59 19.47
N SER A 187 -0.49 -5.96 18.72
CA SER A 187 0.75 -6.62 18.28
C SER A 187 1.64 -7.00 19.47
N LEU A 188 1.72 -6.17 20.51
CA LEU A 188 2.50 -6.45 21.72
C LEU A 188 1.84 -7.56 22.57
N GLU A 189 0.51 -7.60 22.63
CA GLU A 189 -0.26 -8.67 23.28
C GLU A 189 0.01 -10.03 22.59
N SER A 190 0.01 -10.05 21.25
CA SER A 190 0.33 -11.24 20.45
C SER A 190 1.77 -11.72 20.66
N VAL A 191 2.72 -10.78 20.74
CA VAL A 191 4.14 -11.08 21.06
C VAL A 191 4.26 -11.68 22.45
N ARG A 192 3.58 -11.12 23.47
CA ARG A 192 3.58 -11.65 24.84
C ARG A 192 3.00 -13.06 24.94
N GLY A 193 1.87 -13.32 24.27
CA GLY A 193 1.26 -14.66 24.25
C GLY A 193 2.19 -15.73 23.66
N ARG A 194 2.94 -15.37 22.60
CA ARG A 194 3.88 -16.28 21.92
C ARG A 194 5.17 -16.49 22.71
N ILE A 195 5.68 -15.46 23.38
CA ILE A 195 6.79 -15.59 24.35
C ILE A 195 6.42 -16.59 25.46
N ASN A 196 5.20 -16.49 25.99
CA ASN A 196 4.72 -17.42 27.01
C ASN A 196 4.61 -18.86 26.49
N GLN A 197 4.13 -19.08 25.25
CA GLN A 197 4.09 -20.43 24.65
C GLN A 197 5.48 -21.04 24.49
N ILE A 198 6.47 -20.25 24.05
CA ILE A 198 7.86 -20.71 23.91
C ILE A 198 8.44 -21.06 25.29
N LEU A 199 8.23 -20.20 26.30
CA LEU A 199 8.66 -20.46 27.67
C LEU A 199 8.01 -21.72 28.25
N PHE A 200 6.72 -21.94 28.02
CA PHE A 200 6.01 -23.12 28.50
C PHE A 200 6.53 -24.41 27.83
N LYS A 201 6.84 -24.37 26.53
CA LYS A 201 7.43 -25.51 25.84
C LYS A 201 8.86 -25.80 26.29
N ILE A 202 9.68 -24.77 26.50
CA ILE A 202 11.04 -24.94 27.04
C ILE A 202 10.96 -25.50 28.45
N ALA A 203 10.04 -25.02 29.30
CA ALA A 203 9.83 -25.55 30.64
C ALA A 203 9.35 -27.02 30.62
N ALA A 204 8.43 -27.37 29.72
CA ALA A 204 7.97 -28.74 29.54
C ALA A 204 9.10 -29.68 29.07
N LEU A 205 9.88 -29.27 28.07
CA LEU A 205 11.03 -30.04 27.57
C LEU A 205 12.15 -30.17 28.62
N ALA A 206 12.40 -29.10 29.38
CA ALA A 206 13.36 -29.12 30.48
C ALA A 206 12.93 -30.06 31.62
N SER A 207 11.62 -30.18 31.88
CA SER A 207 11.09 -31.11 32.88
C SER A 207 11.21 -32.59 32.50
N VAL A 208 11.24 -32.91 31.20
CA VAL A 208 11.35 -34.28 30.67
C VAL A 208 12.81 -34.70 30.46
N GLY A 209 13.74 -33.74 30.34
CA GLY A 209 15.19 -33.99 30.26
C GLY A 209 15.66 -34.70 29.00
N ARG A 210 14.80 -34.86 27.98
CA ARG A 210 15.12 -35.45 26.67
C ARG A 210 14.59 -34.54 25.57
N MET A 211 15.46 -34.11 24.67
CA MET A 211 15.09 -33.36 23.46
C MET A 211 15.15 -34.29 22.25
N THR A 212 14.05 -34.38 21.52
CA THR A 212 13.96 -35.14 20.27
C THR A 212 14.21 -34.20 19.07
N ASP A 213 14.71 -34.71 17.95
CA ASP A 213 14.92 -33.89 16.73
C ASP A 213 13.64 -33.20 16.24
N LYS A 214 12.47 -33.83 16.46
CA LYS A 214 11.16 -33.22 16.19
C LYS A 214 10.90 -31.99 17.07
N ASP A 215 11.28 -32.02 18.34
CA ASP A 215 11.11 -30.89 19.26
C ASP A 215 12.01 -29.72 18.88
N ALA A 216 13.23 -30.00 18.41
CA ALA A 216 14.14 -29.00 17.88
C ALA A 216 13.61 -28.33 16.61
N GLN A 217 12.93 -29.09 15.75
CA GLN A 217 12.34 -28.58 14.51
C GLN A 217 11.09 -27.72 14.79
N GLU A 218 10.27 -28.10 15.77
CA GLU A 218 9.15 -27.27 16.23
C GLU A 218 9.61 -25.97 16.90
N LEU A 219 10.71 -25.99 17.67
CA LEU A 219 11.32 -24.78 18.26
C LEU A 219 11.82 -23.82 17.17
N ARG A 220 12.42 -24.33 16.09
CA ARG A 220 12.85 -23.51 14.94
C ARG A 220 11.67 -22.88 14.21
N GLN A 221 10.57 -23.61 14.03
CA GLN A 221 9.35 -23.04 13.44
C GLN A 221 8.74 -21.95 14.32
N LEU A 222 8.78 -22.11 15.65
CA LEU A 222 8.34 -21.07 16.58
C LEU A 222 9.25 -19.83 16.53
N GLU A 223 10.56 -20.01 16.38
CA GLU A 223 11.52 -18.92 16.19
C GLU A 223 11.31 -18.16 14.87
N GLU A 224 11.10 -18.86 13.76
CA GLU A 224 10.79 -18.25 12.46
C GLU A 224 9.50 -17.43 12.51
N ARG A 225 8.44 -17.98 13.13
CA ARG A 225 7.18 -17.25 13.35
C ARG A 225 7.36 -16.04 14.26
N LEU A 226 8.26 -16.10 15.24
CA LEU A 226 8.59 -14.95 16.08
C LEU A 226 9.30 -13.85 15.28
N LYS A 227 10.26 -14.21 14.41
CA LYS A 227 10.95 -13.27 13.52
C LYS A 227 9.98 -12.54 12.59
N GLU A 228 9.00 -13.22 12.00
CA GLU A 228 7.96 -12.58 11.18
C GLU A 228 7.13 -11.54 11.95
N VAL A 229 6.76 -11.84 13.20
CA VAL A 229 5.99 -10.92 14.04
C VAL A 229 6.84 -9.71 14.46
N VAL A 230 8.12 -9.94 14.79
CA VAL A 230 9.05 -8.85 15.12
C VAL A 230 9.24 -7.94 13.90
N LEU A 231 9.39 -8.49 12.70
CA LEU A 231 9.46 -7.69 11.47
C LEU A 231 8.17 -6.88 11.22
N MET A 232 6.98 -7.44 11.49
CA MET A 232 5.74 -6.66 11.44
C MET A 232 5.74 -5.53 12.51
N ALA A 233 6.16 -5.82 13.74
CA ALA A 233 6.24 -4.85 14.83
C ALA A 233 7.26 -3.72 14.55
N GLU A 234 8.40 -4.04 13.95
CA GLU A 234 9.38 -3.04 13.49
C GLU A 234 8.81 -2.15 12.39
N GLY A 235 7.99 -2.70 11.48
CA GLY A 235 7.23 -1.91 10.50
C GLY A 235 6.34 -0.83 11.16
N PHE A 236 5.74 -1.11 12.32
CA PHE A 236 5.00 -0.10 13.09
C PHE A 236 5.94 0.89 13.82
N ARG A 237 7.17 0.48 14.18
CA ARG A 237 8.15 1.34 14.85
C ARG A 237 8.73 2.40 13.90
N ASP A 238 8.96 2.06 12.63
CA ASP A 238 9.36 3.04 11.61
C ASP A 238 8.27 4.10 11.39
N HIS A 239 7.00 3.68 11.38
CA HIS A 239 5.88 4.63 11.34
C HIS A 239 5.86 5.59 12.54
N ARG A 240 6.26 5.12 13.75
CA ARG A 240 6.42 5.97 14.95
C ARG A 240 7.59 6.96 14.80
N ARG A 241 8.77 6.52 14.36
CA ARG A 241 9.95 7.41 14.20
C ARG A 241 9.67 8.52 13.20
N GLU A 242 8.99 8.19 12.11
CA GLU A 242 8.53 9.15 11.13
C GLU A 242 7.56 10.18 11.75
N CYS A 243 6.70 9.77 12.69
CA CYS A 243 5.70 10.63 13.33
C CYS A 243 6.25 11.45 14.52
N SER A 244 7.32 11.01 15.18
CA SER A 244 7.93 11.68 16.33
C SER A 244 9.06 12.65 15.97
N MET A 245 9.56 12.62 14.74
CA MET A 245 10.42 13.68 14.23
C MET A 245 9.51 14.85 13.80
N PRO A 246 9.52 16.02 14.47
CA PRO A 246 9.01 17.23 13.83
C PRO A 246 9.78 17.38 12.52
N ALA A 247 9.07 17.80 11.46
CA ALA A 247 9.67 18.06 10.17
C ALA A 247 10.72 19.19 10.26
N ARG A 248 11.91 18.90 10.79
CA ARG A 248 13.13 19.51 10.29
C ARG A 248 13.37 18.83 8.95
N SER A 249 12.66 19.33 7.94
CA SER A 249 13.16 19.25 6.58
C SER A 249 14.63 19.68 6.63
N PRO A 250 15.62 18.84 6.26
CA PRO A 250 16.89 19.40 5.85
C PRO A 250 16.58 20.44 4.77
N PRO A 251 17.30 21.58 4.71
CA PRO A 251 17.03 22.60 3.71
C PRO A 251 16.95 21.93 2.33
N PRO A 252 15.99 22.32 1.49
CA PRO A 252 15.81 21.72 0.17
C PRO A 252 17.16 21.68 -0.55
N SER A 253 17.55 20.49 -1.01
CA SER A 253 18.74 20.25 -1.82
C SER A 253 18.77 21.07 -3.12
N TRP A 254 17.69 21.80 -3.43
CA TRP A 254 17.64 22.82 -4.47
C TRP A 254 18.62 23.99 -4.25
N LEU A 255 19.01 24.30 -3.00
CA LEU A 255 20.12 25.24 -2.74
C LEU A 255 21.49 24.68 -3.18
N SER A 256 21.66 23.35 -3.15
CA SER A 256 22.82 22.66 -3.72
C SER A 256 22.68 22.38 -5.22
N ALA A 257 21.45 22.27 -5.73
CA ALA A 257 21.15 22.09 -7.16
C ALA A 257 21.39 23.38 -7.96
N CYS A 258 21.15 24.54 -7.34
CA CYS A 258 21.40 25.83 -7.96
C CYS A 258 22.90 26.08 -8.21
N SER A 259 23.77 25.50 -7.37
CA SER A 259 25.24 25.50 -7.57
C SER A 259 25.71 24.43 -8.56
N THR A 260 24.84 23.50 -8.99
CA THR A 260 25.19 22.48 -10.00
C THR A 260 24.85 22.89 -11.43
N LEU A 261 24.07 23.97 -11.62
CA LEU A 261 23.72 24.47 -12.95
C LEU A 261 24.88 25.22 -13.64
N THR A 262 25.96 25.54 -12.91
CA THR A 262 27.16 26.20 -13.42
C THR A 262 28.32 25.25 -13.75
N LEU A 263 28.14 23.93 -13.61
CA LEU A 263 29.22 22.96 -13.86
C LEU A 263 29.29 22.52 -15.33
N PRO A 264 30.48 22.52 -15.95
CA PRO A 264 30.66 22.20 -17.37
C PRO A 264 30.30 20.73 -17.69
N PRO A 265 29.91 20.43 -18.95
CA PRO A 265 29.24 19.18 -19.36
C PRO A 265 30.02 17.89 -19.05
N ARG A 266 31.35 17.96 -18.85
CA ARG A 266 32.17 16.80 -18.49
C ARG A 266 31.90 16.28 -17.07
N ALA A 267 31.48 17.12 -16.12
CA ALA A 267 31.21 16.71 -14.74
C ALA A 267 29.88 15.95 -14.59
N ARG A 268 28.90 16.25 -15.45
CA ARG A 268 27.57 15.61 -15.47
C ARG A 268 27.65 14.14 -15.90
N LEU A 269 28.52 13.83 -16.86
CA LEU A 269 28.82 12.46 -17.29
C LEU A 269 29.53 11.63 -16.21
N TYR A 270 30.37 12.25 -15.38
CA TYR A 270 31.09 11.55 -14.31
C TYR A 270 30.15 11.07 -13.18
N SER A 271 29.13 11.88 -12.84
CA SER A 271 28.12 11.53 -11.84
C SER A 271 27.23 10.36 -12.30
N VAL A 272 26.81 10.37 -13.56
CA VAL A 272 26.01 9.28 -14.17
C VAL A 272 26.84 7.99 -14.27
N ARG A 273 28.12 8.07 -14.68
CA ARG A 273 29.01 6.90 -14.68
C ARG A 273 29.25 6.32 -13.28
N LYS A 274 29.36 7.17 -12.25
CA LYS A 274 29.56 6.73 -10.85
C LYS A 274 28.31 6.06 -10.28
N ALA A 275 27.12 6.54 -10.66
CA ALA A 275 25.84 5.90 -10.32
C ALA A 275 25.67 4.54 -11.03
N CYS A 276 26.00 4.45 -12.32
CA CYS A 276 25.97 3.18 -13.07
C CYS A 276 27.00 2.16 -12.55
N ARG A 277 28.21 2.60 -12.17
CA ARG A 277 29.26 1.70 -11.64
C ARG A 277 28.91 1.15 -10.25
N ARG A 278 28.14 1.90 -9.44
CA ARG A 278 27.59 1.40 -8.16
C ARG A 278 26.46 0.37 -8.34
N LEU A 279 25.70 0.46 -9.44
CA LEU A 279 24.65 -0.50 -9.79
C LEU A 279 25.22 -1.81 -10.38
N LEU A 280 26.37 -1.73 -11.06
CA LEU A 280 27.04 -2.90 -11.66
C LEU A 280 27.99 -3.66 -10.69
N SER A 281 28.26 -3.13 -9.50
CA SER A 281 29.13 -3.78 -8.49
C SER A 281 28.37 -4.60 -7.45
N PHE A 282 27.06 -4.80 -7.60
CA PHE A 282 26.24 -5.66 -6.75
C PHE A 282 26.00 -7.02 -7.46
N THR A 283 27.08 -7.77 -7.68
CA THR A 283 27.01 -9.21 -7.94
C THR A 283 27.17 -9.95 -6.61
N PRO A 284 26.37 -10.99 -6.33
CA PRO A 284 26.49 -11.74 -5.09
C PRO A 284 27.78 -12.58 -5.13
N SER A 285 28.67 -12.35 -4.17
CA SER A 285 29.84 -13.17 -3.92
C SER A 285 29.40 -14.51 -3.34
N SER A 286 29.51 -15.57 -4.13
CA SER A 286 29.41 -16.97 -3.70
C SER A 286 30.51 -17.25 -2.66
N ARG A 287 30.14 -17.46 -1.40
CA ARG A 287 31.05 -17.95 -0.36
C ARG A 287 31.02 -19.48 -0.29
N GLU A 288 32.15 -20.04 -0.70
CA GLU A 288 32.85 -21.24 -0.23
C GLU A 288 32.14 -22.20 0.75
N ILE A 289 32.04 -23.45 0.29
CA ILE A 289 31.76 -24.65 1.07
C ILE A 289 33.10 -25.19 1.60
N PRO A 290 33.30 -25.42 2.91
CA PRO A 290 34.46 -26.15 3.39
C PRO A 290 34.22 -27.67 3.28
N SER A 291 35.12 -28.36 2.58
CA SER A 291 35.23 -29.82 2.51
C SER A 291 35.54 -30.43 3.89
N PRO A 292 34.90 -31.55 4.29
CA PRO A 292 35.30 -32.29 5.47
C PRO A 292 36.59 -33.08 5.18
N GLY A 293 37.57 -32.96 6.06
CA GLY A 293 38.82 -33.69 6.01
C GLY A 293 38.64 -35.19 6.30
N ARG A 294 39.37 -36.01 5.54
CA ARG A 294 39.61 -37.43 5.81
C ARG A 294 40.50 -37.62 7.04
N ARG A 295 40.08 -38.52 7.92
CA ARG A 295 40.93 -39.60 8.41
C ARG A 295 40.28 -40.91 8.00
#